data_AF-A0A839VHB6-F1
#
_entry.id   AF-A0A839VHB6-F1
#
_cell.length_a   1.000
_cell.length_b   1.000
_cell.length_c   1.000
_cell.angle_alpha   90.00
_cell.angle_beta   90.00
_cell.angle_gamma   90.00
#
_symmetry.space_group_name_H-M   'P 1'
#
loop_
_entity.id
_entity.type
_entity.pdbx_description
1 polymer ?
#
loop_
_entity_poly.entity_id
_entity_poly.type
_entity_poly.pdbx_seq_one_letter_code
_entity_poly.pdbx_strand_id
1 'polypeptide(L)'
;MMDGAEVISLYESVADLTDQMLAAAREEDWNLLSKLEADCAHVVGVLKETEGAVTLTDDRRERKVKILKKILADDRDIRNLTDPGLKKLAALIHNTSTERKIASAYGVNPRG
;
A
#
# COMPACT_ATOMS: atom_id res chain seq x y z
N MET A 1 0.10 5.58 30.37
CA MET A 1 1.11 4.56 30.08
C MET A 1 0.37 3.50 29.31
N MET A 2 0.71 3.27 28.03
CA MET A 2 -0.03 2.29 27.24
C MET A 2 0.20 0.89 27.79
N ASP A 3 -0.84 0.07 27.87
CA ASP A 3 -0.73 -1.32 28.27
C ASP A 3 -0.70 -2.27 27.06
N GLY A 4 -0.43 -3.56 27.31
CA GLY A 4 -0.35 -4.53 26.23
C GLY A 4 -1.67 -4.80 25.49
N ALA A 5 -2.83 -4.42 26.04
CA ALA A 5 -4.11 -4.56 25.34
C ALA A 5 -4.27 -3.44 24.33
N GLU A 6 -3.88 -2.22 24.71
CA GLU A 6 -3.87 -1.06 23.82
C GLU A 6 -2.92 -1.28 22.63
N VAL A 7 -1.73 -1.88 22.87
CA VAL A 7 -0.81 -2.26 21.78
C VAL A 7 -1.45 -3.26 20.82
N ILE A 8 -2.15 -4.28 21.34
CA ILE A 8 -2.84 -5.26 20.49
C ILE A 8 -3.98 -4.60 19.71
N SER A 9 -4.74 -3.70 20.34
CA SER A 9 -5.79 -2.94 19.66
C SER A 9 -5.24 -2.09 18.52
N LEU A 10 -4.05 -1.49 18.67
CA LEU A 10 -3.40 -0.76 17.58
C LEU A 10 -3.00 -1.70 16.43
N TYR A 11 -2.48 -2.90 16.73
CA TYR A 11 -2.20 -3.90 15.70
C TYR A 11 -3.47 -4.33 14.96
N GLU A 12 -4.58 -4.51 15.67
CA GLU A 12 -5.89 -4.82 15.07
C GLU A 12 -6.36 -3.68 14.17
N SER A 13 -6.23 -2.42 14.60
CA SER A 13 -6.53 -1.25 13.77
C SER A 13 -5.70 -1.22 12.48
N VAL A 14 -4.41 -1.58 12.52
CA VAL A 14 -3.59 -1.68 11.30
C VAL A 14 -4.15 -2.77 10.38
N ALA A 15 -4.52 -3.93 10.91
CA ALA A 15 -5.10 -5.01 10.09
C ALA A 15 -6.45 -4.62 9.46
N ASP A 16 -7.27 -3.85 10.16
CA ASP A 16 -8.54 -3.34 9.64
C ASP A 16 -8.32 -2.27 8.56
N LEU A 17 -7.28 -1.44 8.69
CA LEU A 17 -6.88 -0.50 7.65
C LEU A 17 -6.35 -1.22 6.41
N THR A 18 -5.50 -2.24 6.58
CA THR A 18 -5.00 -3.03 5.45
C THR A 18 -6.12 -3.81 4.73
N ASP A 19 -7.14 -4.29 5.44
CA ASP A 19 -8.34 -4.88 4.82
C ASP A 19 -9.09 -3.87 3.93
N GLN A 20 -9.26 -2.64 4.44
CA GLN A 20 -9.89 -1.56 3.67
C GLN A 20 -9.05 -1.16 2.47
N MET A 21 -7.72 -1.15 2.60
CA MET A 21 -6.81 -0.93 1.47
C MET A 21 -6.97 -2.03 0.41
N LEU A 22 -7.07 -3.29 0.82
CA LEU A 22 -7.31 -4.40 -0.10
C LEU A 22 -8.66 -4.28 -0.81
N ALA A 23 -9.71 -3.88 -0.10
CA ALA A 23 -11.02 -3.59 -0.71
C ALA A 23 -10.92 -2.46 -1.74
N ALA A 24 -10.32 -1.33 -1.38
CA ALA A 24 -10.12 -0.19 -2.28
C ALA A 24 -9.28 -0.57 -3.52
N ALA A 25 -8.23 -1.38 -3.35
CA ALA A 25 -7.42 -1.88 -4.46
C ALA A 25 -8.20 -2.81 -5.40
N ARG A 26 -9.14 -3.60 -4.87
CA ARG A 26 -10.04 -4.45 -5.68
C ARG A 26 -11.07 -3.64 -6.45
N GLU A 27 -11.52 -2.52 -5.90
CA GLU A 27 -12.46 -1.59 -6.54
C GLU A 27 -11.75 -0.55 -7.44
N GLU A 28 -10.41 -0.62 -7.55
CA GLU A 28 -9.58 0.35 -8.28
C GLU A 28 -9.73 1.80 -7.78
N ASP A 29 -10.17 2.01 -6.54
CA ASP A 29 -10.26 3.34 -5.91
C ASP A 29 -8.89 3.77 -5.36
N TRP A 30 -8.04 4.26 -6.26
CA TRP A 30 -6.68 4.69 -5.94
C TRP A 30 -6.62 5.89 -4.99
N ASN A 31 -7.66 6.74 -4.98
CA ASN A 31 -7.72 7.89 -4.07
C ASN A 31 -7.98 7.42 -2.64
N LEU A 32 -8.93 6.51 -2.45
CA LEU A 32 -9.20 5.90 -1.16
C LEU A 32 -8.00 5.07 -0.68
N LEU A 33 -7.37 4.30 -1.57
CA LEU A 33 -6.17 3.52 -1.24
C LEU A 33 -5.04 4.41 -0.71
N SER A 34 -4.76 5.54 -1.36
CA SER A 34 -3.71 6.48 -0.92
C SER A 34 -4.03 7.14 0.43
N LYS A 35 -5.30 7.46 0.69
CA LYS A 35 -5.72 8.00 1.99
C LYS A 35 -5.53 6.97 3.11
N LEU A 36 -5.98 5.74 2.88
CA LEU A 36 -5.84 4.65 3.85
C LEU A 36 -4.38 4.28 4.12
N GLU A 37 -3.50 4.40 3.12
CA GLU A 37 -2.05 4.23 3.29
C GLU A 37 -1.48 5.26 4.28
N ALA A 38 -1.88 6.53 4.17
CA ALA A 38 -1.44 7.58 5.09
C ALA A 38 -1.94 7.33 6.53
N ASP A 39 -3.19 6.91 6.69
CA ASP A 39 -3.78 6.56 7.98
C ASP A 39 -3.05 5.35 8.60
N CYS A 40 -2.76 4.32 7.80
CA CYS A 40 -1.99 3.15 8.22
C CYS A 40 -0.56 3.53 8.67
N ALA A 41 0.13 4.37 7.90
CA ALA A 41 1.46 4.86 8.23
C ALA A 41 1.50 5.61 9.57
N HIS A 42 0.45 6.38 9.88
CA HIS A 42 0.31 7.07 11.15
C HIS A 42 0.18 6.10 12.33
N VAL A 43 -0.71 5.11 12.24
CA VAL A 43 -0.93 4.11 13.31
C VAL A 43 0.33 3.26 13.53
N VAL A 44 1.01 2.88 12.45
CA VAL A 44 2.30 2.15 12.53
C VAL A 44 3.39 3.00 13.18
N GLY A 45 3.39 4.33 12.95
CA GLY A 45 4.28 5.26 13.64
C GLY A 45 4.09 5.23 15.15
N VAL A 46 2.84 5.34 15.61
CA VAL A 46 2.50 5.27 17.04
C VAL A 46 2.90 3.92 17.65
N LEU A 47 2.68 2.80 16.93
CA LEU A 47 3.10 1.47 17.37
C LEU A 47 4.61 1.38 17.60
N LYS A 48 5.43 1.94 16.69
CA LYS A 48 6.90 1.89 16.81
C LYS A 48 7.42 2.63 18.04
N GLU A 49 6.76 3.73 18.42
CA GLU A 49 7.15 4.53 19.58
C GLU A 49 6.71 3.89 20.91
N THR A 50 5.60 3.15 20.90
CA THR A 50 4.94 2.68 22.13
C THR A 50 5.25 1.22 22.45
N GLU A 51 5.45 0.36 21.44
CA GLU A 51 5.62 -1.08 21.65
C GLU A 51 6.85 -1.43 22.50
N GLY A 52 7.98 -0.77 22.27
CA GLY A 52 9.23 -1.07 22.99
C GLY A 52 9.15 -0.83 24.50
N ALA A 53 8.19 -0.02 24.95
CA ALA A 53 7.96 0.28 26.35
C ALA A 53 7.00 -0.72 27.04
N VAL A 54 6.37 -1.64 26.29
CA VAL A 54 5.29 -2.50 26.78
C VAL A 54 5.72 -3.97 26.78
N THR A 55 5.63 -4.60 27.95
CA THR A 55 5.86 -6.05 28.06
C THR A 55 4.57 -6.81 27.73
N LEU A 56 4.57 -7.55 26.63
CA LEU A 56 3.45 -8.42 26.25
C LEU A 56 3.56 -9.79 26.91
N THR A 57 2.42 -10.29 27.40
CA THR A 57 2.23 -11.70 27.80
C THR A 57 2.30 -12.62 26.58
N ASP A 58 2.54 -13.91 26.80
CA ASP A 58 2.71 -14.87 25.70
C ASP A 58 1.46 -14.97 24.80
N ASP A 59 0.25 -15.00 25.39
CA ASP A 59 -1.02 -14.96 24.63
C ASP A 59 -1.12 -13.73 23.71
N ARG A 60 -0.68 -12.55 24.19
CA ARG A 60 -0.68 -11.32 23.39
C ARG A 60 0.38 -11.35 22.29
N ARG A 61 1.54 -11.96 22.53
CA ARG A 61 2.55 -12.17 21.47
C ARG A 61 2.02 -13.08 20.38
N GLU A 62 1.34 -14.17 20.74
CA GLU A 62 0.71 -15.06 19.76
C GLU A 62 -0.36 -14.33 18.93
N ARG A 63 -1.19 -13.52 19.59
CA ARG A 63 -2.20 -12.69 18.91
C ARG A 63 -1.56 -11.68 17.97
N LYS A 64 -0.52 -10.97 18.42
CA LYS A 64 0.29 -10.07 17.58
C LYS A 64 0.80 -10.77 16.33
N VAL A 65 1.37 -11.97 16.47
CA VAL A 65 1.89 -12.74 15.33
C VAL A 65 0.78 -13.11 14.34
N LYS A 66 -0.41 -13.50 14.82
CA LYS A 66 -1.57 -13.78 13.94
C LYS A 66 -1.98 -12.54 13.16
N ILE A 67 -2.03 -11.38 13.81
CA ILE A 67 -2.40 -10.10 13.18
C ILE A 67 -1.36 -9.70 12.12
N LEU A 68 -0.06 -9.79 12.44
CA LEU A 68 1.01 -9.50 11.48
C LEU A 68 0.96 -10.39 10.23
N LYS A 69 0.64 -11.68 10.39
CA LYS A 69 0.49 -12.58 9.25
C LYS A 69 -0.66 -12.18 8.34
N LYS A 70 -1.77 -11.68 8.90
CA LYS A 70 -2.92 -11.16 8.13
C LYS A 70 -2.50 -9.93 7.33
N ILE A 71 -1.94 -8.91 7.99
CA ILE A 71 -1.42 -7.69 7.34
C ILE A 71 -0.48 -8.02 6.18
N LEU A 72 0.48 -8.93 6.38
CA LEU A 72 1.43 -9.32 5.33
C LEU A 72 0.78 -10.04 4.15
N ALA A 73 -0.28 -10.82 4.39
CA ALA A 73 -1.04 -11.49 3.34
C ALA A 73 -1.85 -10.47 2.52
N ASP A 74 -2.53 -9.55 3.20
CA ASP A 74 -3.34 -8.49 2.56
C ASP A 74 -2.45 -7.55 1.75
N ASP A 75 -1.30 -7.15 2.29
CA ASP A 75 -0.26 -6.37 1.60
C ASP A 75 0.23 -7.04 0.30
N ARG A 76 0.43 -8.37 0.34
CA ARG A 76 0.84 -9.13 -0.84
C ARG A 76 -0.26 -9.07 -1.90
N ASP A 77 -1.51 -9.22 -1.50
CA ASP A 77 -2.65 -9.20 -2.40
C ASP A 77 -2.86 -7.78 -2.99
N ILE A 78 -2.68 -6.72 -2.21
CA ILE A 78 -2.67 -5.32 -2.69
C ILE A 78 -1.58 -5.11 -3.75
N ARG A 79 -0.36 -5.61 -3.51
CA ARG A 79 0.74 -5.52 -4.50
C ARG A 79 0.41 -6.28 -5.78
N ASN A 80 -0.21 -7.46 -5.68
CA ASN A 80 -0.62 -8.22 -6.85
C ASN A 80 -1.67 -7.50 -7.71
N LEU A 81 -2.52 -6.66 -7.10
CA LEU A 81 -3.53 -5.86 -7.80
C LEU A 81 -2.94 -4.57 -8.40
N THR A 82 -2.01 -3.92 -7.70
CA THR A 82 -1.42 -2.64 -8.12
C THR A 82 -0.27 -2.79 -9.13
N ASP A 83 0.55 -3.84 -9.03
CA ASP A 83 1.74 -4.04 -9.88
C ASP A 83 1.43 -4.25 -11.39
N PRO A 84 0.36 -4.98 -11.80
CA PRO A 84 -0.01 -5.08 -13.21
C PRO A 84 -0.53 -3.77 -13.79
N GLY A 85 -1.31 -3.01 -13.01
CA GLY A 85 -1.89 -1.72 -13.42
C GLY A 85 -0.82 -0.67 -13.67
N LEU A 86 0.17 -0.58 -12.79
CA LEU A 86 1.31 0.34 -12.93
C LEU A 86 2.19 -0.03 -14.13
N LYS A 87 2.44 -1.33 -14.36
CA LYS A 87 3.15 -1.81 -15.56
C LYS A 87 2.39 -1.47 -16.85
N LYS A 88 1.06 -1.62 -16.86
CA LYS A 88 0.23 -1.27 -18.02
C LYS A 88 0.19 0.24 -18.28
N LEU A 89 0.08 1.05 -17.22
CA LEU A 89 0.16 2.51 -17.33
C LEU A 89 1.55 2.97 -17.79
N ALA A 90 2.63 2.42 -17.23
CA ALA A 90 3.99 2.69 -17.68
C ALA A 90 4.17 2.32 -19.17
N ALA A 91 3.66 1.16 -19.59
CA ALA A 91 3.68 0.75 -20.99
C ALA A 91 2.90 1.71 -21.90
N LEU A 92 1.72 2.19 -21.48
CA LEU A 92 0.94 3.18 -22.22
C LEU A 92 1.69 4.53 -22.34
N ILE A 93 2.27 5.02 -21.25
CA ILE A 93 3.08 6.26 -21.23
C ILE A 93 4.32 6.11 -22.12
N HIS A 94 5.01 4.97 -22.05
CA HIS A 94 6.15 4.67 -22.92
C HIS A 94 5.75 4.59 -24.40
N ASN A 95 4.62 3.95 -24.71
CA ASN A 95 4.14 3.84 -26.09
C ASN A 95 3.81 5.22 -26.70
N THR A 96 3.08 6.08 -25.99
CA THR A 96 2.75 7.44 -26.47
C THR A 96 3.99 8.34 -26.60
N SER A 97 5.03 8.14 -25.77
CA SER A 97 6.30 8.85 -25.93
C SER A 97 7.10 8.39 -27.16
N THR A 98 6.98 7.10 -27.50
CA THR A 98 7.67 6.48 -28.64
C THR A 98 6.97 6.86 -29.95
N GLU A 99 5.64 6.86 -29.97
CA GLU A 99 4.82 7.36 -31.10
C GLU A 99 5.11 8.84 -31.42
N ARG A 100 5.27 9.71 -30.41
CA ARG A 100 5.63 11.12 -30.64
C ARG A 100 7.03 11.31 -31.24
N LYS A 101 8.02 10.51 -30.83
CA LYS A 101 9.37 10.55 -31.42
C LYS A 101 9.38 10.07 -32.87
N ILE A 102 8.60 9.03 -33.18
CA ILE A 102 8.42 8.52 -34.54
C ILE A 102 7.73 9.57 -35.41
N ALA A 103 6.63 10.17 -34.94
CA ALA A 103 5.91 11.24 -35.67
C ALA A 103 6.80 12.48 -35.93
N SER A 104 7.68 12.85 -35.00
CA SER A 104 8.65 13.95 -35.20
C SER A 104 9.78 13.59 -36.18
N ALA A 105 10.17 12.33 -36.28
CA ALA A 105 11.20 11.88 -37.22
C ALA A 105 10.68 11.76 -38.66
N TYR A 106 9.37 11.54 -38.82
CA TYR A 106 8.68 11.51 -40.12
C TYR A 106 8.00 12.85 -40.48
N GLY A 107 8.12 13.87 -39.62
CA GLY A 107 7.62 15.23 -39.82
C GLY A 107 8.42 16.01 -40.87
N VAL A 108 8.19 15.67 -42.14
CA VAL A 108 8.10 16.55 -43.32
C VAL A 108 9.03 17.78 -43.29
N ASN A 109 10.15 17.66 -44.00
CA ASN A 109 10.94 18.77 -44.51
C ASN A 109 10.23 19.36 -45.74
N PRO A 110 9.68 20.60 -45.72
CA PRO A 110 9.32 21.26 -46.95
C PRO A 110 10.61 21.81 -47.59
N ARG A 111 11.04 21.13 -48.67
CA ARG A 111 11.96 21.72 -49.64
C ARG A 111 11.25 22.89 -50.32
N GLY A 112 11.86 24.07 -50.26
CA GLY A 112 11.47 25.28 -50.98
C GLY A 112 12.47 26.38 -50.71
#